data_AF-A0A8H6SVB2-F1
#
_entry.id   AF-A0A8H6SVB2-F1
#
_cell.length_a   1.000
_cell.length_b   1.000
_cell.length_c   1.000
_cell.angle_alpha   90.00
_cell.angle_beta   90.00
_cell.angle_gamma   90.00
#
_symmetry.space_group_name_H-M   'P 1'
#
loop_
_entity.id
_entity.type
_entity.pdbx_description
1 polymer ?
#
loop_
_entity_poly.entity_id
_entity_poly.type
_entity_poly.pdbx_seq_one_letter_code
_entity_poly.pdbx_strand_id
1 'polypeptide(L)'
;MPSRAPSAAGVQLPRTLERPTASKVSRGALLAASPDLGLLSVEDIRKHLLQNATPMLAGTSSLSPNHLPVALPKTHLPPYFGVPLVPTHDAVMQPIYPTHVLAIANTSPATAADTHLLFPIHGPVLAAHCSKLPALPPPAPRSRTTPATLHLPVLPLALPSAPAFAILLPFLYARRPATALGSLLPIPPAFLQTLTSHKAVRATLGSPADCHALAAQVCTASGGSVQTLMTHTAHVKELWQDVVALGIDDDALWDTVHLAYEIVLGALNLAVLATR
;
A
#
# COMPACT_ATOMS: atom_id res chain seq x y z
N MET A 1 -29.33 42.33 14.75
CA MET A 1 -28.72 41.50 13.69
C MET A 1 -28.50 40.11 14.26
N PRO A 2 -29.29 39.07 13.92
CA PRO A 2 -29.06 37.74 14.47
C PRO A 2 -27.87 37.10 13.74
N SER A 3 -26.92 36.59 14.52
CA SER A 3 -25.76 35.83 14.05
C SER A 3 -26.22 34.48 13.50
N ARG A 4 -25.99 34.24 12.20
CA ARG A 4 -26.28 32.98 11.53
C ARG A 4 -25.28 31.92 12.03
N ALA A 5 -25.78 30.91 12.73
CA ALA A 5 -24.98 29.73 13.07
C ALA A 5 -24.40 29.10 11.79
N PRO A 6 -23.14 28.63 11.79
CA PRO A 6 -22.59 27.94 10.63
C PRO A 6 -23.36 26.63 10.42
N SER A 7 -23.95 26.47 9.23
CA SER A 7 -24.58 25.21 8.85
C SER A 7 -23.52 24.12 8.83
N ALA A 8 -23.75 23.02 9.55
CA ALA A 8 -22.95 21.81 9.40
C ALA A 8 -22.99 21.38 7.93
N ALA A 9 -21.90 21.64 7.19
CA ALA A 9 -21.76 21.16 5.83
C ALA A 9 -21.75 19.63 5.91
N GLY A 10 -22.86 19.00 5.52
CA GLY A 10 -22.99 17.56 5.52
C GLY A 10 -21.92 16.96 4.60
N VAL A 11 -21.02 16.17 5.18
CA VAL A 11 -20.01 15.45 4.40
C VAL A 11 -20.74 14.41 3.54
N GLN A 12 -20.84 14.67 2.24
CA GLN A 12 -21.36 13.69 1.29
C GLN A 12 -20.23 12.74 0.91
N LEU A 13 -20.27 11.53 1.47
CA LEU A 13 -19.39 10.44 1.08
C LEU A 13 -19.97 9.76 -0.17
N PRO A 14 -19.16 9.44 -1.19
CA PRO A 14 -19.65 8.66 -2.32
C PRO A 14 -20.11 7.29 -1.82
N ARG A 15 -21.18 6.73 -2.39
CA ARG A 15 -21.64 5.39 -1.96
C ARG A 15 -20.65 4.31 -2.35
N THR A 16 -19.93 4.50 -3.46
CA THR A 16 -19.00 3.54 -4.05
C THR A 16 -17.69 4.23 -4.42
N LEU A 17 -16.60 3.47 -4.39
CA LEU A 17 -15.30 3.89 -4.91
C LEU A 17 -15.10 3.28 -6.30
N GLU A 18 -15.05 4.11 -7.32
CA GLU A 18 -14.97 3.67 -8.71
C GLU A 18 -13.62 3.01 -9.00
N ARG A 19 -13.64 1.87 -9.71
CA ARG A 19 -12.45 1.24 -10.28
C ARG A 19 -12.25 1.78 -11.71
N PRO A 20 -11.15 2.50 -12.00
CA PRO A 20 -10.86 2.94 -13.35
C PRO A 20 -10.68 1.77 -14.30
N THR A 21 -10.79 2.04 -15.60
CA THR A 21 -10.47 1.05 -16.63
C THR A 21 -9.04 0.53 -16.47
N ALA A 22 -8.90 -0.79 -16.50
CA ALA A 22 -7.62 -1.48 -16.40
C ALA A 22 -6.62 -0.95 -17.44
N SER A 23 -5.41 -0.62 -16.98
CA SER A 23 -4.30 -0.23 -17.85
C SER A 23 -3.25 -1.34 -17.84
N LYS A 24 -2.74 -1.67 -19.02
CA LYS A 24 -1.72 -2.72 -19.17
C LYS A 24 -0.37 -2.21 -18.69
N VAL A 25 0.31 -3.07 -17.94
CA VAL A 25 1.71 -2.83 -17.53
C VAL A 25 2.61 -2.74 -18.76
N SER A 26 3.54 -1.77 -18.74
CA SER A 26 4.54 -1.61 -19.80
C SER A 26 5.56 -2.76 -19.77
N ARG A 27 5.63 -3.54 -20.86
CA ARG A 27 6.67 -4.57 -21.03
C ARG A 27 8.08 -3.97 -21.06
N GLY A 28 8.23 -2.76 -21.61
CA GLY A 28 9.50 -2.04 -21.59
C GLY A 28 9.95 -1.69 -20.16
N ALA A 29 9.01 -1.26 -19.30
CA ALA A 29 9.31 -0.98 -17.89
C ALA A 29 9.69 -2.24 -17.11
N LEU A 30 9.03 -3.37 -17.39
CA LEU A 30 9.39 -4.67 -16.83
C LEU A 30 10.80 -5.11 -17.24
N LEU A 31 11.14 -5.01 -18.53
CA LEU A 31 12.46 -5.34 -19.06
C LEU A 31 13.55 -4.45 -18.46
N ALA A 32 13.28 -3.16 -18.27
CA ALA A 32 14.22 -2.24 -17.63
C ALA A 32 14.46 -2.60 -16.16
N ALA A 33 13.43 -3.03 -15.44
CA ALA A 33 13.53 -3.41 -14.03
C ALA A 33 14.14 -4.79 -13.80
N SER A 34 13.90 -5.75 -14.70
CA SER A 34 14.51 -7.08 -14.69
C SER A 34 14.58 -7.65 -16.11
N PRO A 35 15.74 -7.55 -16.77
CA PRO A 35 15.94 -8.10 -18.12
C PRO A 35 15.69 -9.61 -18.20
N ASP A 36 16.05 -10.35 -17.14
CA ASP A 36 15.95 -11.81 -17.07
C ASP A 36 14.51 -12.32 -17.13
N LEU A 37 13.53 -11.48 -16.78
CA LEU A 37 12.11 -11.79 -16.83
C LEU A 37 11.48 -11.52 -18.21
N GLY A 38 12.28 -11.07 -19.19
CA GLY A 38 11.78 -10.58 -20.48
C GLY A 38 11.02 -11.58 -21.35
N LEU A 39 11.25 -12.87 -21.14
CA LEU A 39 10.60 -13.96 -21.89
C LEU A 39 9.27 -14.42 -21.27
N LEU A 40 8.98 -14.02 -20.04
CA LEU A 40 7.80 -14.46 -19.31
C LEU A 40 6.58 -13.57 -19.60
N SER A 41 5.39 -14.13 -19.42
CA SER A 41 4.17 -13.34 -19.36
C SER A 41 4.14 -12.47 -18.09
N VAL A 42 3.35 -11.39 -18.09
CA VAL A 42 3.19 -10.54 -16.88
C VAL A 42 2.63 -11.35 -15.72
N GLU A 43 1.77 -12.34 -15.98
CA GLU A 43 1.20 -13.21 -14.96
C GLU A 43 2.24 -14.16 -14.37
N ASP A 44 3.09 -14.75 -15.21
CA ASP A 44 4.20 -15.60 -14.75
C ASP A 44 5.20 -14.81 -13.91
N ILE A 45 5.48 -13.55 -14.30
CA ILE A 45 6.31 -12.63 -13.53
C ILE A 45 5.69 -12.39 -12.15
N ARG A 46 4.40 -12.03 -12.09
CA ARG A 46 3.71 -11.81 -10.81
C ARG A 46 3.71 -13.06 -9.92
N LYS A 47 3.53 -14.24 -10.52
CA LYS A 47 3.61 -15.52 -9.80
C LYS A 47 5.01 -15.77 -9.26
N HIS A 48 6.04 -15.53 -10.07
CA HIS A 48 7.43 -15.65 -9.66
C HIS A 48 7.79 -14.68 -8.52
N LEU A 49 7.34 -13.42 -8.60
CA LEU A 49 7.54 -12.44 -7.54
C LEU A 49 6.84 -12.85 -6.24
N LEU A 50 5.61 -13.37 -6.32
CA LEU A 50 4.89 -13.87 -5.16
C LEU A 50 5.60 -15.06 -4.48
N GLN A 51 6.17 -15.99 -5.26
CA GLN A 51 6.98 -17.10 -4.75
C GLN A 51 8.25 -16.64 -4.03
N ASN A 52 8.77 -15.47 -4.42
CA ASN A 52 9.96 -14.84 -3.85
C ASN A 52 9.64 -13.74 -2.83
N ALA A 53 8.38 -13.58 -2.41
CA ALA A 53 7.98 -12.52 -1.49
C ALA A 53 8.75 -12.57 -0.16
N THR A 54 8.86 -13.76 0.44
CA THR A 54 9.58 -13.96 1.71
C THR A 54 11.06 -13.55 1.63
N PRO A 55 11.88 -14.07 0.70
CA PRO A 55 13.28 -13.65 0.60
C PRO A 55 13.46 -12.17 0.24
N MET A 56 12.56 -11.57 -0.55
CA MET A 56 12.58 -10.13 -0.85
C MET A 56 12.28 -9.26 0.39
N LEU A 57 11.28 -9.64 1.18
CA LEU A 57 10.95 -8.96 2.43
C LEU A 57 12.08 -9.11 3.45
N ALA A 58 12.70 -10.29 3.53
CA ALA A 58 13.86 -10.50 4.39
C ALA A 58 15.07 -9.65 3.98
N GLY A 59 15.36 -9.52 2.68
CA GLY A 59 16.43 -8.63 2.21
C GLY A 59 16.14 -7.15 2.48
N THR A 60 14.87 -6.75 2.51
CA THR A 60 14.45 -5.42 2.94
C THR A 60 14.70 -5.20 4.44
N SER A 61 14.38 -6.19 5.27
CA SER A 61 14.66 -6.17 6.72
C SER A 61 16.14 -6.25 7.07
N SER A 62 17.00 -6.61 6.12
CA SER A 62 18.46 -6.70 6.29
C SER A 62 19.15 -5.34 6.14
N LEU A 63 18.43 -4.28 5.77
CA LEU A 63 18.98 -2.93 5.64
C LEU A 63 19.21 -2.30 7.01
N SER A 64 20.39 -1.70 7.22
CA SER A 64 20.67 -0.95 8.44
C SER A 64 19.72 0.26 8.58
N PRO A 65 18.89 0.33 9.65
CA PRO A 65 17.92 1.42 9.82
C PRO A 65 18.60 2.78 10.07
N ASN A 66 19.86 2.77 10.53
CA ASN A 66 20.63 3.99 10.77
C ASN A 66 21.08 4.69 9.48
N HIS A 67 21.01 4.01 8.34
CA HIS A 67 21.49 4.51 7.05
C HIS A 67 20.37 4.74 6.03
N LEU A 68 19.14 4.35 6.38
CA LEU A 68 17.94 4.62 5.60
C LEU A 68 16.83 5.09 6.55
N PRO A 69 16.69 6.41 6.76
CA PRO A 69 15.64 6.94 7.62
C PRO A 69 14.26 6.68 7.01
N VAL A 70 13.21 6.68 7.84
CA VAL A 70 11.82 6.48 7.38
C VAL A 70 11.30 7.68 6.58
N ALA A 71 11.82 8.87 6.86
CA ALA A 71 11.44 10.09 6.17
C ALA A 71 12.60 11.08 6.05
N LEU A 72 12.55 11.94 5.03
CA LEU A 72 13.48 13.06 4.84
C LEU A 72 12.75 14.32 4.41
N PRO A 73 13.23 15.52 4.76
CA PRO A 73 12.71 16.75 4.18
C PRO A 73 12.87 16.80 2.65
N LYS A 74 11.96 17.46 1.94
CA LYS A 74 11.99 17.51 0.47
C LYS A 74 13.28 18.10 -0.10
N THR A 75 13.86 19.08 0.59
CA THR A 75 15.09 19.77 0.19
C THR A 75 16.36 18.93 0.34
N HIS A 76 16.30 17.81 1.07
CA HIS A 76 17.48 17.01 1.44
C HIS A 76 17.48 15.63 0.79
N LEU A 77 16.71 15.42 -0.28
CA LEU A 77 16.62 14.11 -0.93
C LEU A 77 17.92 13.80 -1.71
N PRO A 78 18.74 12.81 -1.30
CA PRO A 78 19.94 12.46 -2.04
C PRO A 78 19.59 11.65 -3.30
N PRO A 79 20.48 11.61 -4.31
CA PRO A 79 20.27 10.78 -5.50
C PRO A 79 20.44 9.27 -5.23
N TYR A 80 21.14 8.88 -4.16
CA TYR A 80 21.37 7.50 -3.77
C TYR A 80 21.56 7.36 -2.25
N PHE A 81 21.31 6.17 -1.72
CA PHE A 81 21.71 5.75 -0.37
C PHE A 81 22.79 4.67 -0.45
N GLY A 82 23.81 4.78 0.40
CA GLY A 82 24.72 3.68 0.73
C GLY A 82 24.25 3.03 2.02
N VAL A 83 23.66 1.84 1.95
CA VAL A 83 23.03 1.17 3.08
C VAL A 83 23.80 -0.12 3.41
N PRO A 84 24.52 -0.17 4.55
CA PRO A 84 25.13 -1.40 5.03
C PRO A 84 24.08 -2.47 5.32
N LEU A 85 24.43 -3.72 5.00
CA LEU A 85 23.63 -4.89 5.34
C LEU A 85 23.94 -5.34 6.76
N VAL A 86 22.89 -5.65 7.51
CA VAL A 86 22.97 -6.29 8.82
C VAL A 86 23.02 -7.80 8.60
N PRO A 87 23.97 -8.54 9.19
CA PRO A 87 24.03 -9.99 9.07
C PRO A 87 22.71 -10.63 9.53
N THR A 88 22.07 -11.40 8.66
CA THR A 88 20.93 -12.24 9.03
C THR A 88 21.45 -13.56 9.59
N HIS A 89 21.04 -13.92 10.81
CA HIS A 89 21.47 -15.16 11.48
C HIS A 89 20.90 -16.44 10.85
N ASP A 90 19.99 -16.33 9.87
CA ASP A 90 19.31 -17.47 9.28
C ASP A 90 20.01 -17.93 7.98
N ALA A 91 20.92 -18.90 8.12
CA ALA A 91 21.73 -19.43 7.01
C ALA A 91 20.92 -20.24 5.97
N VAL A 92 19.63 -20.51 6.24
CA VAL A 92 18.79 -21.39 5.41
C VAL A 92 18.16 -20.65 4.22
N MET A 93 17.98 -19.32 4.31
CA MET A 93 17.34 -18.53 3.26
C MET A 93 18.27 -17.43 2.74
N GLN A 94 18.52 -17.42 1.44
CA GLN A 94 19.25 -16.32 0.80
C GLN A 94 18.31 -15.11 0.60
N PRO A 95 18.60 -13.95 1.21
CA PRO A 95 17.79 -12.76 1.02
C PRO A 95 17.94 -12.21 -0.41
N ILE A 96 16.83 -11.68 -0.94
CA ILE A 96 16.83 -10.89 -2.17
C ILE A 96 16.76 -9.42 -1.75
N TYR A 97 17.79 -8.66 -2.09
CA TYR A 97 17.92 -7.28 -1.65
C TYR A 97 17.16 -6.29 -2.55
N PRO A 98 16.60 -5.22 -1.97
CA PRO A 98 15.96 -4.16 -2.73
C PRO A 98 16.95 -3.51 -3.70
N THR A 99 16.36 -2.91 -4.73
CA THR A 99 17.10 -2.32 -5.87
C THR A 99 17.07 -0.80 -5.87
N HIS A 100 16.08 -0.22 -5.21
CA HIS A 100 15.79 1.21 -5.21
C HIS A 100 15.26 1.63 -3.84
N VAL A 101 15.27 2.93 -3.57
CA VAL A 101 14.48 3.56 -2.51
C VAL A 101 13.44 4.45 -3.18
N LEU A 102 12.15 4.21 -2.97
CA LEU A 102 11.12 5.18 -3.32
C LEU A 102 11.12 6.31 -2.30
N ALA A 103 11.10 7.55 -2.77
CA ALA A 103 10.87 8.73 -1.96
C ALA A 103 9.49 9.30 -2.31
N ILE A 104 8.51 9.01 -1.48
CA ILE A 104 7.11 9.31 -1.76
C ILE A 104 6.70 10.63 -1.08
N ALA A 105 6.38 11.63 -1.90
CA ALA A 105 5.80 12.88 -1.47
C ALA A 105 4.27 12.84 -1.60
N ASN A 106 3.59 13.55 -0.71
CA ASN A 106 2.16 13.77 -0.82
C ASN A 106 1.84 14.88 -1.83
N THR A 107 0.86 14.64 -2.69
CA THR A 107 0.34 15.62 -3.68
C THR A 107 -0.81 16.45 -3.13
N SER A 108 -1.51 15.99 -2.09
CA SER A 108 -2.64 16.71 -1.51
C SER A 108 -2.16 17.91 -0.69
N PRO A 109 -2.54 19.16 -1.02
CA PRO A 109 -2.08 20.35 -0.30
C PRO A 109 -2.56 20.39 1.16
N ALA A 110 -3.67 19.73 1.49
CA ALA A 110 -4.22 19.67 2.86
C ALA A 110 -3.35 18.84 3.82
N THR A 111 -2.57 17.90 3.28
CA THR A 111 -1.73 16.96 4.05
C THR A 111 -0.29 16.92 3.51
N ALA A 112 0.10 17.93 2.73
CA ALA A 112 1.43 18.06 2.13
C ALA A 112 2.45 18.37 3.23
N ALA A 113 2.89 17.34 3.94
CA ALA A 113 4.10 17.42 4.74
C ALA A 113 5.27 17.76 3.81
N ASP A 114 6.20 18.57 4.31
CA ASP A 114 7.43 18.92 3.59
C ASP A 114 8.48 17.79 3.67
N THR A 115 8.00 16.54 3.60
CA THR A 115 8.82 15.34 3.75
C THR A 115 8.47 14.32 2.67
N HIS A 116 9.46 13.48 2.35
CA HIS A 116 9.29 12.22 1.63
C HIS A 116 9.28 11.09 2.64
N LEU A 117 8.37 10.13 2.47
CA LEU A 117 8.48 8.82 3.11
C LEU A 117 9.35 7.92 2.24
N LEU A 118 10.29 7.22 2.86
CA LEU A 118 11.28 6.40 2.17
C LEU A 118 10.93 4.91 2.26
N PHE A 119 10.85 4.25 1.11
CA PHE A 119 10.52 2.83 1.02
C PHE A 119 11.56 2.07 0.17
N PRO A 120 12.39 1.21 0.78
CA PRO A 120 13.21 0.28 0.01
C PRO A 120 12.32 -0.69 -0.80
N ILE A 121 12.62 -0.87 -2.09
CA ILE A 121 11.75 -1.58 -3.03
C ILE A 121 12.53 -2.40 -4.05
N HIS A 122 11.87 -3.45 -4.55
CA HIS A 122 12.29 -4.21 -5.72
C HIS A 122 11.61 -3.63 -6.96
N GLY A 123 12.39 -3.08 -7.88
CA GLY A 123 11.89 -2.48 -9.12
C GLY A 123 10.94 -3.40 -9.90
N PRO A 124 11.23 -4.71 -10.03
CA PRO A 124 10.32 -5.65 -10.69
C PRO A 124 8.92 -5.74 -10.07
N VAL A 125 8.78 -5.54 -8.76
CA VAL A 125 7.49 -5.52 -8.08
C VAL A 125 6.68 -4.31 -8.51
N LEU A 126 7.29 -3.12 -8.53
CA LEU A 126 6.61 -1.92 -9.04
C LEU A 126 6.25 -2.06 -10.50
N ALA A 127 7.21 -2.48 -11.33
CA ALA A 127 6.99 -2.63 -12.77
C ALA A 127 5.89 -3.65 -13.06
N ALA A 128 5.79 -4.75 -12.33
CA ALA A 128 4.76 -5.78 -12.55
C ALA A 128 3.35 -5.38 -12.09
N HIS A 129 3.23 -4.44 -11.16
CA HIS A 129 1.95 -4.11 -10.54
C HIS A 129 1.42 -2.71 -10.89
N CYS A 130 2.28 -1.75 -11.22
CA CYS A 130 1.91 -0.35 -11.40
C CYS A 130 2.03 0.06 -12.88
N SER A 131 0.90 0.18 -13.58
CA SER A 131 0.89 0.48 -15.01
C SER A 131 1.16 1.95 -15.35
N LYS A 132 1.01 2.87 -14.38
CA LYS A 132 1.22 4.31 -14.58
C LYS A 132 2.61 4.80 -14.18
N LEU A 133 3.47 3.91 -13.68
CA LEU A 133 4.85 4.27 -13.37
C LEU A 133 5.69 4.32 -14.67
N PRO A 134 6.60 5.29 -14.79
CA PRO A 134 7.58 5.29 -15.87
C PRO A 134 8.53 4.09 -15.72
N ALA A 135 9.28 3.79 -16.79
CA ALA A 135 10.36 2.82 -16.71
C ALA A 135 11.37 3.25 -15.64
N LEU A 136 11.68 2.33 -14.73
CA LEU A 136 12.61 2.59 -13.65
C LEU A 136 14.04 2.64 -14.21
N PRO A 137 14.92 3.51 -13.69
CA PRO A 137 16.33 3.46 -14.05
C PRO A 137 16.93 2.09 -13.66
N PRO A 138 18.01 1.66 -14.32
CA PRO A 138 18.68 0.43 -13.95
C PRO A 138 19.25 0.55 -12.52
N PRO A 139 19.25 -0.54 -11.73
CA PRO A 139 19.85 -0.54 -10.41
C PRO A 139 21.36 -0.27 -10.50
N ALA A 140 21.93 0.31 -9.44
CA ALA A 140 23.37 0.53 -9.38
C ALA A 140 24.14 -0.81 -9.42
N PRO A 141 25.28 -0.88 -10.11
CA PRO A 141 26.10 -2.09 -10.15
C PRO A 141 26.55 -2.47 -8.74
N ARG A 142 26.38 -3.74 -8.37
CA ARG A 142 26.78 -4.25 -7.06
C ARG A 142 28.30 -4.37 -7.01
N SER A 143 28.94 -3.63 -6.09
CA SER A 143 30.36 -3.80 -5.80
C SER A 143 30.61 -5.15 -5.13
N ARG A 144 31.56 -5.93 -5.66
CA ARG A 144 31.93 -7.27 -5.14
C ARG A 144 33.01 -7.20 -4.04
N THR A 145 33.57 -6.02 -3.75
CA THR A 145 34.85 -5.89 -3.03
C THR A 145 34.74 -5.30 -1.62
N THR A 146 33.61 -4.73 -1.24
CA THR A 146 33.37 -4.17 0.11
C THR A 146 32.45 -5.07 0.93
N PRO A 147 32.59 -5.13 2.27
CA PRO A 147 31.65 -5.84 3.12
C PRO A 147 30.26 -5.18 3.01
N ALA A 148 29.44 -5.76 2.13
CA ALA A 148 27.98 -5.73 2.10
C ALA A 148 27.27 -4.37 2.23
N THR A 149 27.72 -3.31 1.56
CA THR A 149 26.94 -2.06 1.42
C THR A 149 26.17 -2.05 0.09
N LEU A 150 24.86 -1.79 0.14
CA LEU A 150 24.02 -1.60 -1.03
C LEU A 150 23.98 -0.13 -1.45
N HIS A 151 24.21 0.13 -2.73
CA HIS A 151 23.95 1.44 -3.33
C HIS A 151 22.57 1.43 -3.96
N LEU A 152 21.63 2.15 -3.36
CA LEU A 152 20.23 2.20 -3.77
C LEU A 152 19.92 3.57 -4.39
N PRO A 153 19.70 3.67 -5.71
CA PRO A 153 19.21 4.90 -6.32
C PRO A 153 17.85 5.30 -5.73
N VAL A 154 17.67 6.60 -5.52
CA VAL A 154 16.44 7.19 -4.99
C VAL A 154 15.51 7.56 -6.13
N LEU A 155 14.27 7.10 -6.05
CA LEU A 155 13.21 7.36 -7.02
C LEU A 155 12.14 8.27 -6.40
N PRO A 156 12.10 9.56 -6.75
CA PRO A 156 11.04 10.42 -6.30
C PRO A 156 9.70 10.01 -6.95
N LEU A 157 8.65 9.93 -6.14
CA LEU A 157 7.29 9.63 -6.57
C LEU A 157 6.32 10.53 -5.82
N ALA A 158 5.30 11.03 -6.49
CA ALA A 158 4.26 11.82 -5.87
C ALA A 158 2.94 11.03 -5.88
N LEU A 159 2.36 10.81 -4.71
CA LEU A 159 1.09 10.08 -4.53
C LEU A 159 0.04 10.94 -3.80
N PRO A 160 -1.25 10.63 -3.96
CA PRO A 160 -2.33 11.25 -3.17
C PRO A 160 -2.19 11.10 -1.66
N SER A 161 -1.61 10.00 -1.16
CA SER A 161 -1.30 9.81 0.27
C SER A 161 -0.05 8.98 0.47
N ALA A 162 1.10 9.64 0.74
CA ALA A 162 2.34 8.92 1.03
C ALA A 162 2.22 7.86 2.15
N PRO A 163 1.49 8.11 3.26
CA PRO A 163 1.27 7.09 4.29
C PRO A 163 0.49 5.87 3.82
N ALA A 164 -0.50 6.02 2.92
CA ALA A 164 -1.29 4.90 2.42
C ALA A 164 -0.44 3.88 1.65
N PHE A 165 0.66 4.32 1.03
CA PHE A 165 1.62 3.44 0.39
C PHE A 165 2.22 2.39 1.33
N ALA A 166 2.34 2.67 2.63
CA ALA A 166 2.83 1.70 3.61
C ALA A 166 1.89 0.49 3.78
N ILE A 167 0.59 0.65 3.50
CA ILE A 167 -0.40 -0.43 3.47
C ILE A 167 -0.31 -1.20 2.15
N LEU A 168 -0.15 -0.46 1.05
CA LEU A 168 -0.08 -1.01 -0.30
C LEU A 168 1.16 -1.88 -0.50
N LEU A 169 2.31 -1.45 0.01
CA LEU A 169 3.59 -2.08 -0.24
C LEU A 169 3.63 -3.57 0.17
N PRO A 170 3.26 -3.97 1.40
CA PRO A 170 3.16 -5.40 1.77
C PRO A 170 2.19 -6.19 0.89
N PHE A 171 1.10 -5.56 0.44
CA PHE A 171 0.14 -6.21 -0.47
C PHE A 171 0.77 -6.50 -1.83
N LEU A 172 1.57 -5.60 -2.39
CA LEU A 172 2.27 -5.82 -3.67
C LEU A 172 3.22 -7.03 -3.63
N TYR A 173 3.80 -7.33 -2.46
CA TYR A 173 4.66 -8.50 -2.27
C TYR A 173 3.85 -9.78 -2.04
N ALA A 174 2.96 -9.77 -1.05
CA ALA A 174 2.36 -10.99 -0.52
C ALA A 174 0.95 -11.27 -1.05
N ARG A 175 0.29 -10.28 -1.68
CA ARG A 175 -1.09 -10.33 -2.15
C ARG A 175 -2.06 -10.91 -1.12
N ARG A 176 -1.94 -10.47 0.13
CA ARG A 176 -2.76 -10.92 1.26
C ARG A 176 -3.84 -9.87 1.60
N PRO A 177 -5.12 -10.11 1.26
CA PRO A 177 -6.22 -9.22 1.62
C PRO A 177 -6.32 -8.93 3.11
N ALA A 178 -6.12 -9.96 3.95
CA ALA A 178 -6.22 -9.84 5.40
C ALA A 178 -5.31 -8.75 5.98
N THR A 179 -4.07 -8.67 5.51
CA THR A 179 -3.10 -7.67 5.97
C THR A 179 -3.51 -6.25 5.57
N ALA A 180 -3.98 -6.06 4.34
CA ALA A 180 -4.45 -4.75 3.88
C ALA A 180 -5.72 -4.32 4.64
N LEU A 181 -6.70 -5.22 4.77
CA LEU A 181 -7.96 -4.92 5.48
C LEU A 181 -7.72 -4.58 6.95
N GLY A 182 -6.92 -5.38 7.65
CA GLY A 182 -6.57 -5.16 9.06
C GLY A 182 -5.74 -3.89 9.29
N SER A 183 -5.08 -3.36 8.26
CA SER A 183 -4.36 -2.07 8.35
C SER A 183 -5.28 -0.85 8.17
N LEU A 184 -6.46 -1.04 7.56
CA LEU A 184 -7.42 0.03 7.30
C LEU A 184 -8.43 0.19 8.44
N LEU A 185 -8.87 -0.94 9.00
CA LEU A 185 -9.99 -1.01 9.93
C LEU A 185 -9.67 -1.92 11.13
N PRO A 186 -10.28 -1.66 12.30
CA PRO A 186 -10.12 -2.49 13.50
C PRO A 186 -10.93 -3.80 13.36
N ILE A 187 -10.52 -4.66 12.43
CA ILE A 187 -11.17 -5.96 12.17
C ILE A 187 -10.69 -7.01 13.18
N PRO A 188 -11.58 -7.84 13.74
CA PRO A 188 -11.18 -8.91 14.65
C PRO A 188 -10.13 -9.85 14.03
N PRO A 189 -9.03 -10.17 14.74
CA PRO A 189 -7.99 -11.07 14.22
C PRO A 189 -8.52 -12.44 13.78
N ALA A 190 -9.52 -12.98 14.50
CA ALA A 190 -10.17 -14.24 14.15
C ALA A 190 -10.85 -14.19 12.76
N PHE A 191 -11.43 -13.05 12.39
CA PHE A 191 -11.99 -12.87 11.06
C PHE A 191 -10.89 -12.71 10.00
N LEU A 192 -9.82 -11.95 10.29
CA LEU A 192 -8.71 -11.81 9.35
C LEU A 192 -8.06 -13.15 8.98
N GLN A 193 -8.05 -14.12 9.90
CA GLN A 193 -7.56 -15.47 9.64
C GLN A 193 -8.42 -16.25 8.63
N THR A 194 -9.69 -15.88 8.42
CA THR A 194 -10.55 -16.52 7.41
C THR A 194 -10.33 -15.95 6.01
N LEU A 195 -9.78 -14.74 5.89
CA LEU A 195 -9.49 -14.06 4.62
C LEU A 195 -8.19 -14.56 3.95
N THR A 196 -8.12 -15.87 3.71
CA THR A 196 -6.95 -16.54 3.12
C THR A 196 -6.85 -16.39 1.60
N SER A 197 -7.91 -15.94 0.93
CA SER A 197 -7.96 -15.82 -0.53
C SER A 197 -8.87 -14.69 -1.00
N HIS A 198 -8.69 -14.28 -2.25
CA HIS A 198 -9.59 -13.34 -2.94
C HIS A 198 -11.05 -13.81 -2.94
N LYS A 199 -11.30 -15.11 -3.10
CA LYS A 199 -12.64 -15.69 -3.06
C LYS A 199 -13.33 -15.47 -1.71
N ALA A 200 -12.58 -15.54 -0.60
CA ALA A 200 -13.13 -15.27 0.74
C ALA A 200 -13.57 -13.81 0.86
N VAL A 201 -12.77 -12.86 0.37
CA VAL A 201 -13.14 -11.42 0.34
C VAL A 201 -14.44 -11.21 -0.43
N ARG A 202 -14.55 -11.81 -1.63
CA ARG A 202 -15.78 -11.71 -2.45
C ARG A 202 -17.00 -12.33 -1.77
N ALA A 203 -16.82 -13.45 -1.08
CA ALA A 203 -17.90 -14.11 -0.35
C ALA A 203 -18.42 -13.20 0.78
N THR A 204 -17.51 -12.59 1.55
CA THR A 204 -17.89 -11.61 2.59
C THR A 204 -18.56 -10.38 1.98
N LEU A 205 -17.99 -9.80 0.92
CA LEU A 205 -18.55 -8.63 0.25
C LEU A 205 -19.96 -8.90 -0.32
N GLY A 206 -20.21 -10.12 -0.79
CA GLY A 206 -21.52 -10.57 -1.26
C GLY A 206 -22.50 -10.96 -0.17
N SER A 207 -22.11 -10.91 1.12
CA SER A 207 -22.92 -11.30 2.27
C SER A 207 -23.31 -10.07 3.09
N PRO A 208 -24.55 -9.56 2.95
CA PRO A 208 -25.01 -8.40 3.72
C PRO A 208 -24.95 -8.63 5.23
N ALA A 209 -25.19 -9.87 5.68
CA ALA A 209 -25.12 -10.23 7.09
C ALA A 209 -23.69 -10.11 7.64
N ASP A 210 -22.69 -10.62 6.91
CA ASP A 210 -21.29 -10.53 7.34
C ASP A 210 -20.79 -9.08 7.32
N CYS A 211 -21.12 -8.32 6.27
CA CYS A 211 -20.77 -6.91 6.18
C CYS A 211 -21.40 -6.10 7.34
N HIS A 212 -22.66 -6.36 7.68
CA HIS A 212 -23.33 -5.71 8.80
C HIS A 212 -22.72 -6.09 10.15
N ALA A 213 -22.40 -7.37 10.36
CA ALA A 213 -21.74 -7.83 11.58
C ALA A 213 -20.36 -7.15 11.76
N LEU A 214 -19.56 -7.09 10.69
CA LEU A 214 -18.27 -6.40 10.70
C LEU A 214 -18.43 -4.90 10.93
N ALA A 215 -19.42 -4.26 10.31
CA ALA A 215 -19.73 -2.85 10.54
C ALA A 215 -20.07 -2.56 12.01
N ALA A 216 -20.89 -3.41 12.64
CA ALA A 216 -21.22 -3.29 14.06
C ALA A 216 -19.98 -3.44 14.96
N GLN A 217 -19.09 -4.38 14.62
CA GLN A 217 -17.82 -4.57 15.33
C GLN A 217 -16.90 -3.35 15.19
N VAL A 218 -16.72 -2.83 13.96
CA VAL A 218 -15.90 -1.64 13.70
C VAL A 218 -16.47 -0.40 14.38
N CYS A 219 -17.80 -0.23 14.36
CA CYS A 219 -18.48 0.84 15.09
C CYS A 219 -18.20 0.75 16.60
N THR A 220 -18.34 -0.44 17.18
CA THR A 220 -18.08 -0.69 18.60
C THR A 220 -16.62 -0.46 18.97
N ALA A 221 -15.68 -1.00 18.17
CA ALA A 221 -14.24 -0.81 18.37
C ALA A 221 -13.81 0.66 18.25
N SER A 222 -14.56 1.46 17.47
CA SER A 222 -14.37 2.90 17.34
C SER A 222 -15.09 3.71 18.42
N GLY A 223 -15.69 3.05 19.42
CA GLY A 223 -16.47 3.68 20.50
C GLY A 223 -17.75 4.38 20.03
N GLY A 224 -18.28 4.02 18.85
CA GLY A 224 -19.39 4.74 18.22
C GLY A 224 -19.04 6.15 17.74
N SER A 225 -17.75 6.53 17.75
CA SER A 225 -17.30 7.87 17.36
C SER A 225 -17.38 8.04 15.84
N VAL A 226 -18.28 8.91 15.39
CA VAL A 226 -18.35 9.34 13.98
C VAL A 226 -17.01 9.90 13.53
N GLN A 227 -16.31 10.66 14.37
CA GLN A 227 -15.00 11.24 14.03
C GLN A 227 -13.96 10.16 13.75
N THR A 228 -13.89 9.12 14.58
CA THR A 228 -12.94 8.00 14.40
C THR A 228 -13.27 7.22 13.12
N LEU A 229 -14.55 6.96 12.87
CA LEU A 229 -15.01 6.27 11.66
C LEU A 229 -14.77 7.10 10.39
N MET A 230 -14.85 8.43 10.48
CA MET A 230 -14.47 9.34 9.39
C MET A 230 -12.97 9.27 9.10
N THR A 231 -12.11 9.12 10.12
CA THR A 231 -10.66 8.89 9.92
C THR A 231 -10.42 7.56 9.19
N HIS A 232 -11.08 6.47 9.60
CA HIS A 232 -11.00 5.20 8.87
C HIS A 232 -11.47 5.32 7.42
N THR A 233 -12.56 6.05 7.18
CA THR A 233 -13.08 6.32 5.84
C THR A 233 -12.07 7.09 4.99
N ALA A 234 -11.39 8.08 5.58
CA ALA A 234 -10.32 8.83 4.91
C ALA A 234 -9.17 7.91 4.50
N HIS A 235 -8.68 7.03 5.39
CA HIS A 235 -7.60 6.09 5.06
C HIS A 235 -7.97 5.11 3.94
N VAL A 236 -9.21 4.61 3.90
CA VAL A 236 -9.68 3.75 2.80
C VAL A 236 -9.67 4.53 1.48
N LYS A 237 -10.15 5.78 1.50
CA LYS A 237 -10.15 6.66 0.32
C LYS A 237 -8.73 6.99 -0.15
N GLU A 238 -7.82 7.26 0.77
CA GLU A 238 -6.41 7.54 0.47
C GLU A 238 -5.74 6.34 -0.23
N LEU A 239 -5.93 5.13 0.30
CA LEU A 239 -5.43 3.91 -0.36
C LEU A 239 -6.03 3.75 -1.76
N TRP A 240 -7.34 3.96 -1.90
CA TRP A 240 -8.01 3.92 -3.20
C TRP A 240 -7.38 4.91 -4.20
N GLN A 241 -7.15 6.15 -3.77
CA GLN A 241 -6.54 7.18 -4.63
C GLN A 241 -5.12 6.78 -5.07
N ASP A 242 -4.31 6.23 -4.17
CA ASP A 242 -2.98 5.74 -4.50
C ASP A 242 -3.01 4.57 -5.49
N VAL A 243 -3.92 3.61 -5.31
CA VAL A 243 -4.15 2.49 -6.23
C VAL A 243 -4.52 3.00 -7.63
N VAL A 244 -5.39 4.01 -7.70
CA VAL A 244 -5.77 4.70 -8.96
C VAL A 244 -4.57 5.43 -9.58
N ALA A 245 -3.79 6.15 -8.77
CA ALA A 245 -2.64 6.94 -9.22
C ALA A 245 -1.52 6.05 -9.79
N LEU A 246 -1.28 4.89 -9.17
CA LEU A 246 -0.31 3.90 -9.62
C LEU A 246 -0.81 3.05 -10.79
N GLY A 247 -2.11 3.07 -11.06
CA GLY A 247 -2.74 2.27 -12.11
C GLY A 247 -2.64 0.78 -11.81
N ILE A 248 -2.91 0.40 -10.57
CA ILE A 248 -2.85 -1.00 -10.13
C ILE A 248 -4.14 -1.71 -10.53
N ASP A 249 -3.96 -2.82 -11.25
CA ASP A 249 -5.04 -3.69 -11.73
C ASP A 249 -4.90 -5.07 -11.09
N ASP A 250 -5.42 -5.20 -9.85
CA ASP A 250 -5.45 -6.45 -9.08
C ASP A 250 -6.83 -6.63 -8.41
N ASP A 251 -7.58 -7.65 -8.83
CA ASP A 251 -8.95 -7.88 -8.34
C ASP A 251 -9.01 -8.12 -6.83
N ALA A 252 -7.98 -8.75 -6.25
CA ALA A 252 -7.97 -9.02 -4.82
C ALA A 252 -7.79 -7.74 -4.01
N LEU A 253 -6.97 -6.81 -4.50
CA LEU A 253 -6.82 -5.49 -3.88
C LEU A 253 -8.11 -4.68 -3.98
N TRP A 254 -8.69 -4.62 -5.18
CA TRP A 254 -9.91 -3.85 -5.45
C TRP A 254 -11.09 -4.34 -4.60
N ASP A 255 -11.33 -5.66 -4.57
CA ASP A 255 -12.40 -6.23 -3.75
C ASP A 255 -12.13 -6.02 -2.23
N THR A 256 -10.85 -5.96 -1.81
CA THR A 256 -10.48 -5.63 -0.42
C THR A 256 -10.78 -4.18 -0.07
N VAL A 257 -10.45 -3.24 -0.96
CA VAL A 257 -10.77 -1.80 -0.80
C VAL A 257 -12.28 -1.60 -0.75
N HIS A 258 -13.03 -2.26 -1.62
CA HIS A 258 -14.50 -2.20 -1.61
C HIS A 258 -15.09 -2.79 -0.33
N LEU A 259 -14.58 -3.94 0.14
CA LEU A 259 -15.00 -4.51 1.43
C LEU A 259 -14.73 -3.57 2.60
N ALA A 260 -13.54 -2.97 2.67
CA ALA A 260 -13.23 -1.99 3.71
C ALA A 260 -14.19 -0.79 3.66
N TYR A 261 -14.49 -0.30 2.46
CA TYR A 261 -15.39 0.83 2.27
C TYR A 261 -16.83 0.51 2.68
N GLU A 262 -17.35 -0.66 2.31
CA GLU A 262 -18.69 -1.10 2.73
C GLU A 262 -18.81 -1.25 4.25
N ILE A 263 -17.80 -1.84 4.89
CA ILE A 263 -17.78 -2.01 6.35
C ILE A 263 -17.79 -0.64 7.06
N VAL A 264 -16.94 0.30 6.64
CA VAL A 264 -16.83 1.61 7.32
C VAL A 264 -18.06 2.49 7.08
N LEU A 265 -18.66 2.46 5.90
CA LEU A 265 -19.93 3.14 5.64
C LEU A 265 -21.08 2.55 6.45
N GLY A 266 -21.14 1.22 6.58
CA GLY A 266 -22.09 0.55 7.47
C GLY A 266 -21.91 0.98 8.93
N ALA A 267 -20.66 1.04 9.40
CA ALA A 267 -20.34 1.47 10.76
C ALA A 267 -20.73 2.94 11.02
N LEU A 268 -20.48 3.83 10.05
CA LEU A 268 -20.91 5.24 10.12
C LEU A 268 -22.43 5.36 10.24
N ASN A 269 -23.17 4.59 9.45
CA ASN A 269 -24.64 4.60 9.53
C ASN A 269 -25.13 4.16 10.90
N LEU A 270 -24.53 3.12 11.50
CA LEU A 270 -24.87 2.67 12.85
C LEU A 270 -24.57 3.76 13.90
N ALA A 271 -23.42 4.40 13.82
CA ALA A 271 -23.03 5.47 14.76
C ALA A 271 -23.96 6.70 14.68
N VAL A 272 -24.37 7.09 13.47
CA VAL A 272 -25.29 8.21 13.26
C VAL A 272 -26.70 7.87 13.76
N LEU A 273 -27.15 6.62 13.62
CA LEU A 273 -28.44 6.19 14.15
C LEU A 273 -28.44 6.11 15.68
N ALA A 274 -27.32 5.73 16.30
CA ALA A 274 -27.20 5.64 17.77
C ALA A 274 -27.11 7.01 18.47
N THR A 275 -26.87 8.10 17.72
CA THR A 275 -26.79 9.47 18.25
C THR A 275 -28.10 10.27 18.09
N ARG A 276 -29.14 9.64 17.55
CA ARG A 276 -30.50 10.18 17.46
C ARG A 276 -31.39 9.60 18.56
#